data_AF-A0A411WXC6-F1
#
_entry.id   AF-A0A411WXC6-F1
#
_cell.length_a   1.000
_cell.length_b   1.000
_cell.length_c   1.000
_cell.angle_alpha   90.00
_cell.angle_beta   90.00
_cell.angle_gamma   90.00
#
_symmetry.space_group_name_H-M   'P 1'
#
loop_
_entity.id
_entity.type
_entity.pdbx_description
1 polymer ?
#
loop_
_entity_poly.entity_id
_entity_poly.type
_entity_poly.pdbx_seq_one_letter_code
_entity_poly.pdbx_strand_id
1 'polypeptide(L)'
;MPFINFRLPMHAWHPSDESDLPLWVLDLDDELYSVDHRRLCVWPDEFDGRWHWEIQTWEDAGLADGGTCATLAEAQQAAVGAALRLAAKPAREQGA
;
A
#
# COMPACT_ATOMS: atom_id res chain seq x y z
N MET A 1 -16.40 3.46 -31.80
CA MET A 1 -16.69 3.88 -30.40
C MET A 1 -15.39 3.79 -29.64
N PRO A 2 -14.87 4.89 -29.06
CA PRO A 2 -13.57 4.86 -28.40
C PRO A 2 -13.71 4.11 -27.08
N PHE A 3 -12.95 3.03 -26.93
CA PHE A 3 -12.66 2.46 -25.62
C PHE A 3 -11.91 3.53 -24.86
N ILE A 4 -12.57 4.18 -23.90
CA ILE A 4 -11.89 5.07 -22.97
C ILE A 4 -10.99 4.16 -22.15
N ASN A 5 -9.75 4.05 -22.61
CA ASN A 5 -8.66 3.44 -21.89
C ASN A 5 -8.36 4.42 -20.75
N PHE A 6 -9.11 4.33 -19.65
CA PHE A 6 -8.69 4.88 -18.36
C PHE A 6 -7.49 4.07 -17.90
N ARG A 7 -6.38 4.23 -18.62
CA ARG A 7 -5.06 3.95 -18.11
C ARG A 7 -4.75 5.12 -17.18
N LEU A 8 -5.46 5.14 -16.04
CA LEU A 8 -4.90 5.75 -14.85
C LEU A 8 -3.49 5.17 -14.76
N PRO A 9 -2.44 5.99 -14.60
CA PRO A 9 -1.12 5.47 -14.25
C PRO A 9 -1.29 4.82 -12.87
N MET A 10 -1.75 3.57 -12.86
CA MET A 10 -1.74 2.73 -11.69
C MET A 10 -0.26 2.60 -11.37
N HIS A 11 0.15 3.25 -10.28
CA HIS A 11 1.41 3.01 -9.62
C HIS A 11 1.70 1.51 -9.75
N ALA A 12 2.76 1.18 -10.46
CA ALA A 12 3.11 -0.20 -10.70
C ALA A 12 3.93 -0.65 -9.51
N TRP A 13 3.53 -1.76 -8.88
CA TRP A 13 4.37 -2.41 -7.88
C TRP A 13 5.75 -2.64 -8.48
N HIS A 14 6.79 -2.18 -7.78
CA HIS A 14 8.16 -2.37 -8.20
C HIS A 14 8.98 -3.04 -7.09
N PRO A 15 9.95 -3.90 -7.45
CA PRO A 15 10.83 -4.49 -6.46
C PRO A 15 11.78 -3.41 -5.92
N SER A 16 11.94 -3.39 -4.59
CA SER A 16 12.89 -2.54 -3.88
C SER A 16 14.04 -3.39 -3.36
N ASP A 17 15.27 -2.89 -3.57
CA ASP A 17 16.51 -3.51 -3.07
C ASP A 17 16.89 -2.99 -1.67
N GLU A 18 15.98 -2.32 -0.96
CA GLU A 18 16.20 -1.78 0.39
C GLU A 18 16.29 -2.86 1.48
N SER A 19 15.92 -4.10 1.16
CA SER A 19 15.94 -5.24 2.09
C SER A 19 16.67 -6.41 1.43
N ASP A 20 17.31 -7.25 2.25
CA ASP A 20 17.85 -8.54 1.81
C ASP A 20 16.73 -9.52 1.38
N LEU A 21 15.48 -9.22 1.74
CA LEU A 21 14.29 -9.97 1.36
C LEU A 21 13.60 -9.38 0.12
N PRO A 22 12.89 -10.20 -0.68
CA PRO A 22 12.10 -9.72 -1.81
C PRO A 22 11.00 -8.73 -1.38
N LEU A 23 11.27 -7.44 -1.52
CA LEU A 23 10.35 -6.37 -1.14
C LEU A 23 9.71 -5.77 -2.39
N TRP A 24 8.39 -5.73 -2.43
CA TRP A 24 7.61 -5.04 -3.45
C TRP A 24 7.02 -3.77 -2.85
N VAL A 25 7.19 -2.65 -3.54
CA VAL A 25 6.67 -1.37 -3.07
C VAL A 25 5.76 -0.71 -4.10
N LEU A 26 4.81 0.05 -3.58
CA LEU A 26 3.91 0.91 -4.35
C LEU A 26 4.02 2.32 -3.78
N ASP A 27 4.61 3.25 -4.52
CA ASP A 27 4.60 4.65 -4.12
C ASP A 27 3.17 5.19 -4.25
N LEU A 28 2.66 5.79 -3.16
CA LEU A 28 1.35 6.41 -3.13
C LEU A 28 1.50 7.87 -3.52
N ASP A 29 0.68 8.34 -4.45
CA ASP A 29 0.62 9.76 -4.81
C ASP A 29 -0.17 10.55 -3.77
N ASP A 30 0.41 11.66 -3.30
CA ASP A 30 -0.21 12.57 -2.33
C ASP A 30 -1.52 13.19 -2.86
N GLU A 31 -1.73 13.24 -4.19
CA GLU A 31 -2.99 13.71 -4.78
C GLU A 31 -4.11 12.66 -4.70
N LEU A 32 -3.76 11.36 -4.68
CA LEU A 32 -4.72 10.26 -4.70
C LEU A 32 -4.93 9.61 -3.33
N TYR A 33 -3.93 9.69 -2.46
CA TYR A 33 -3.89 9.09 -1.13
C TYR A 33 -3.62 10.17 -0.07
N SER A 34 -4.03 9.95 1.19
CA SER A 34 -3.82 10.94 2.27
C SER A 34 -2.34 11.35 2.34
N VAL A 35 -2.06 12.63 2.62
CA VAL A 35 -0.72 13.20 2.84
C VAL A 35 0.07 12.53 3.96
N ASP A 36 -0.57 11.65 4.72
CA ASP A 36 0.03 10.89 5.82
C ASP A 36 0.71 9.60 5.33
N HIS A 37 0.37 9.09 4.13
CA HIS A 37 0.86 7.80 3.63
C HIS A 37 1.88 7.98 2.51
N ARG A 38 3.01 7.29 2.63
CA ARG A 38 4.14 7.38 1.71
C ARG A 38 4.11 6.28 0.64
N ARG A 39 4.02 5.03 1.09
CA ARG A 39 4.14 3.86 0.22
C ARG A 39 3.51 2.62 0.83
N LEU A 40 3.13 1.68 -0.01
CA LEU A 40 2.77 0.32 0.39
C LEU A 40 3.99 -0.58 0.23
N CYS A 41 4.19 -1.48 1.18
CA CYS A 41 5.28 -2.45 1.17
C CYS A 41 4.69 -3.85 1.30
N VAL A 42 5.18 -4.80 0.50
CA VAL A 42 4.75 -6.21 0.49
C VAL A 42 5.99 -7.10 0.41
N TRP A 43 6.14 -8.05 1.32
CA TRP A 43 7.28 -8.96 1.34
C TRP A 43 6.86 -10.37 1.80
N PRO A 44 7.56 -11.43 1.37
CA PRO A 44 7.33 -12.76 1.89
C PRO A 44 7.98 -12.91 3.28
N ASP A 45 7.31 -13.61 4.18
CA ASP A 45 7.89 -14.07 5.43
C ASP A 45 8.54 -15.44 5.23
N GLU A 46 9.77 -15.56 5.71
CA GLU A 46 10.63 -16.74 5.50
C GLU A 46 10.27 -17.91 6.42
N PHE A 47 9.49 -17.67 7.48
CA PHE A 47 9.17 -18.66 8.51
C PHE A 47 7.82 -19.33 8.27
N ASP A 48 6.82 -18.60 7.80
CA ASP A 48 5.47 -19.12 7.61
C ASP A 48 5.01 -19.21 6.15
N GLY A 49 5.83 -18.68 5.22
CA GLY A 49 5.55 -18.67 3.78
C GLY A 49 4.39 -17.74 3.39
N ARG A 50 3.98 -16.85 4.30
CA ARG A 50 2.92 -15.86 4.05
C ARG A 50 3.52 -14.59 3.47
N TRP A 51 2.64 -13.79 2.89
CA TRP A 51 2.97 -12.48 2.36
C TRP A 51 2.48 -11.41 3.32
N HIS A 52 3.42 -10.65 3.84
CA HIS A 52 3.16 -9.51 4.70
C HIS A 52 2.97 -8.27 3.85
N TRP A 53 2.10 -7.38 4.31
CA TRP A 53 1.90 -6.08 3.71
C TRP A 53 1.70 -5.02 4.77
N GLU A 54 2.18 -3.82 4.49
CA GLU A 54 1.99 -2.67 5.38
C GLU A 54 1.94 -1.36 4.60
N ILE A 55 1.37 -0.33 5.25
CA ILE A 55 1.28 1.02 4.74
C ILE A 55 2.21 1.91 5.54
N GLN A 56 3.30 2.37 4.92
CA GLN A 56 4.26 3.25 5.56
C GLN A 56 3.76 4.70 5.54
N THR A 57 3.82 5.36 6.68
CA THR A 57 3.49 6.79 6.82
C THR A 57 4.71 7.68 6.65
N TRP A 58 4.53 8.94 6.24
CA TRP A 58 5.61 9.92 6.11
C TRP A 58 6.28 10.31 7.43
N GLU A 59 5.59 10.18 8.58
CA GLU A 59 6.15 10.55 9.88
C GLU A 59 7.25 9.62 10.40
N ASP A 60 7.63 8.57 9.68
CA ASP A 60 8.64 7.56 10.09
C ASP A 60 8.36 6.91 11.46
N ALA A 61 7.18 7.17 12.05
CA ALA A 61 6.81 6.83 13.42
C ALA A 61 5.83 5.65 13.52
N GLY A 62 5.35 5.11 12.39
CA GLY A 62 4.40 4.00 12.44
C GLY A 62 3.93 3.43 11.11
N LEU A 63 3.04 2.46 11.26
CA LEU A 63 2.35 1.73 10.19
C LEU A 63 0.88 2.17 10.24
N ALA A 64 0.33 2.63 9.11
CA ALA A 64 -1.07 3.06 9.08
C ALA A 64 -2.04 1.87 9.10
N ASP A 65 -1.67 0.78 8.45
CA ASP A 65 -2.36 -0.52 8.48
C ASP A 65 -1.38 -1.61 8.01
N GLY A 66 -1.69 -2.86 8.28
CA GLY A 66 -0.90 -4.00 7.83
C GLY A 66 -1.56 -5.34 8.09
N GLY A 67 -1.03 -6.39 7.44
CA GLY A 67 -1.54 -7.73 7.59
C GLY A 67 -0.73 -8.80 6.88
N THR A 68 -1.26 -10.03 6.90
CA THR A 68 -0.64 -11.20 6.27
C THR A 68 -1.64 -11.92 5.37
N CYS A 69 -1.20 -12.36 4.20
CA CYS A 69 -1.99 -13.11 3.23
C CYS A 69 -1.26 -14.37 2.76
N ALA A 70 -1.96 -15.29 2.11
CA ALA A 70 -1.34 -16.54 1.63
C ALA A 70 -0.56 -16.32 0.33
N THR A 71 -0.90 -15.29 -0.45
CA THR A 71 -0.29 -15.02 -1.76
C THR A 71 0.07 -13.55 -1.95
N LEU A 72 1.04 -13.29 -2.83
CA LEU A 72 1.45 -11.94 -3.22
C LEU A 72 0.27 -11.11 -3.75
N ALA A 73 -0.55 -11.70 -4.63
CA ALA A 73 -1.68 -10.99 -5.23
C ALA A 73 -2.72 -10.57 -4.18
N GLU A 74 -3.02 -11.43 -3.21
CA GLU A 74 -3.89 -11.10 -2.08
C GLU A 74 -3.30 -10.00 -1.20
N ALA A 75 -2.00 -10.07 -0.89
CA ALA A 75 -1.31 -9.05 -0.10
C ALA A 75 -1.35 -7.68 -0.79
N GLN A 76 -1.05 -7.63 -2.09
CA GLN A 76 -1.13 -6.40 -2.88
C GLN A 76 -2.55 -5.83 -2.93
N GLN A 77 -3.56 -6.68 -3.15
CA GLN A 77 -4.97 -6.25 -3.16
C GLN A 77 -5.44 -5.78 -1.78
N ALA A 78 -5.03 -6.46 -0.71
CA ALA A 78 -5.34 -6.08 0.66
C ALA A 78 -4.72 -4.73 1.03
N ALA A 79 -3.46 -4.51 0.66
CA ALA A 79 -2.75 -3.25 0.90
C ALA A 79 -3.40 -2.08 0.16
N VAL A 80 -3.71 -2.24 -1.13
CA VAL A 80 -4.41 -1.21 -1.91
C VAL A 80 -5.82 -0.97 -1.35
N GLY A 81 -6.54 -2.02 -1.00
CA GLY A 81 -7.87 -1.91 -0.40
C GLY A 81 -7.85 -1.16 0.94
N ALA A 82 -6.85 -1.41 1.78
CA ALA A 82 -6.64 -0.69 3.03
C ALA A 82 -6.31 0.80 2.78
N ALA A 83 -5.40 1.09 1.85
CA ALA A 83 -5.05 2.46 1.47
C ALA A 83 -6.27 3.26 0.97
N LEU A 84 -7.11 2.63 0.12
CA LEU A 84 -8.35 3.25 -0.37
C LEU A 84 -9.37 3.47 0.75
N ARG A 85 -9.49 2.54 1.72
CA ARG A 85 -10.37 2.73 2.89
C ARG A 85 -9.89 3.89 3.77
N LEU A 86 -8.58 4.02 3.97
CA LEU A 86 -7.99 5.12 4.72
C LEU A 86 -8.19 6.45 4.00
N ALA A 87 -7.98 6.51 2.67
CA ALA A 87 -8.24 7.69 1.86
C ALA A 87 -9.73 8.08 1.81
N ALA A 88 -10.63 7.09 1.83
CA ALA A 88 -12.08 7.32 1.83
C ALA A 88 -12.63 7.74 3.20
N LYS A 89 -11.85 7.62 4.29
CA LYS A 89 -12.24 8.13 5.60
C LYS A 89 -12.03 9.65 5.56
N PRO A 90 -13.10 10.48 5.55
CA PRO A 90 -12.89 11.91 5.63
C PRO A 90 -12.14 12.20 6.93
N ALA A 91 -11.19 13.14 6.87
CA ALA A 91 -10.53 13.75 8.02
C ALA A 91 -11.56 14.49 8.91
N ARG A 92 -12.50 13.76 9.48
CA ARG A 92 -13.53 14.26 10.39
C ARG A 92 -13.35 13.53 11.71
N GLU A 93 -13.25 14.33 12.75
CA GLU A 93 -13.09 13.98 14.17
C GLU A 93 -11.65 13.88 14.69
N GLN A 94 -10.88 14.97 14.54
CA GLN A 94 -10.16 15.52 15.69
C GLN A 94 -10.59 16.98 15.86
N GLY A 95 -11.49 17.21 16.81
CA GLY A 95 -12.08 18.52 17.08
C GLY A 95 -13.13 18.39 18.17
N ALA A 96 -12.65 18.04 19.36
CA ALA A 96 -13.37 18.16 20.62
C ALA A 96 -13.67 19.63 20.96
#